data_AF-A0A4R4SYQ6-F1
#
_entry.id   AF-A0A4R4SYQ6-F1
#
_cell.length_a   1.000
_cell.length_b   1.000
_cell.length_c   1.000
_cell.angle_alpha   90.00
_cell.angle_beta   90.00
_cell.angle_gamma   90.00
#
_symmetry.space_group_name_H-M   'P 1'
#
loop_
_entity.id
_entity.type
_entity.pdbx_description
1 polymer ?
#
loop_
_entity_poly.entity_id
_entity_poly.type
_entity_poly.pdbx_seq_one_letter_code
_entity_poly.pdbx_strand_id
1 'polypeptide(L)' 'AHDRTPVVEAPVGLTLVTYENPPGVHTAADRVRAFTNGPAAGWFRHVNVNAHDHGGHFIPWENPDAWVSDLRRTFHGRRP' A
#
# COMPACT_ATOMS: atom_id res chain seq x y z
N ALA A 1 -4.94 -19.71 16.55
CA ALA A 1 -5.89 -18.58 16.48
C ALA A 1 -6.03 -18.18 15.01
N HIS A 2 -7.03 -18.75 14.32
CA HIS A 2 -7.28 -18.50 12.89
C HIS A 2 -8.47 -17.56 12.67
N ASP A 3 -9.10 -17.10 13.76
CA ASP A 3 -10.35 -16.33 13.75
C ASP A 3 -10.14 -14.83 14.01
N ARG A 4 -8.89 -14.36 13.98
CA ARG A 4 -8.56 -12.95 14.22
C ARG A 4 -8.64 -12.16 12.92
N THR A 5 -9.29 -11.01 13.00
CA THR A 5 -9.42 -10.06 11.90
C THR A 5 -8.93 -8.69 12.36
N PRO A 6 -7.97 -8.06 11.65
CA PRO A 6 -7.29 -8.57 10.45
C PRO A 6 -6.32 -9.73 10.75
N VAL A 7 -6.05 -10.55 9.75
CA VAL A 7 -5.09 -11.67 9.85
C VAL A 7 -3.69 -11.16 10.20
N VAL A 8 -3.30 -10.04 9.59
CA VAL A 8 -2.06 -9.31 9.90
C VAL A 8 -2.40 -8.13 10.81
N GLU A 9 -2.23 -8.34 12.11
CA GLU A 9 -2.55 -7.34 13.14
C GLU A 9 -1.44 -6.29 13.36
N ALA A 10 -0.22 -6.59 12.92
CA ALA A 10 0.85 -5.61 12.92
C ALA A 10 0.46 -4.40 12.05
N PRO A 11 0.84 -3.16 12.40
CA PRO A 11 0.64 -2.00 11.55
C PRO A 11 1.24 -2.21 10.15
N VAL A 12 0.44 -2.08 9.09
CA VAL A 12 0.86 -2.29 7.70
C VAL A 12 0.83 -0.99 6.89
N GLY A 13 1.94 -0.73 6.19
CA GLY A 13 2.02 0.24 5.10
C GLY A 13 1.98 -0.47 3.74
N LEU A 14 1.23 0.05 2.78
CA LEU A 14 1.16 -0.44 1.41
C LEU A 14 1.44 0.71 0.44
N THR A 15 2.44 0.49 -0.42
CA THR A 15 2.74 1.36 -1.56
C THR A 15 2.35 0.65 -2.84
N LEU A 16 1.33 1.17 -3.51
CA LEU A 16 0.84 0.66 -4.78
C LEU A 16 1.43 1.50 -5.92
N VAL A 17 1.63 0.90 -7.09
CA VAL A 17 2.17 1.60 -8.26
C VAL A 17 1.32 1.31 -9.49
N THR A 18 1.15 2.32 -10.34
CA THR A 18 0.15 2.29 -11.42
C THR A 18 0.55 1.44 -12.63
N TYR A 19 1.84 1.15 -12.84
CA TYR A 19 2.25 0.18 -13.88
C TYR A 19 1.94 -1.28 -13.50
N GLU A 20 1.42 -1.51 -12.29
CA GLU A 20 0.90 -2.79 -11.78
C GLU A 20 -0.63 -2.71 -11.56
N ASN A 21 -1.32 -1.87 -12.33
CA ASN A 21 -2.76 -1.68 -12.19
C ASN A 21 -3.55 -2.88 -12.73
N PRO A 22 -4.58 -3.34 -12.00
CA PRO A 22 -5.52 -4.31 -12.52
C PRO A 22 -6.40 -3.66 -13.62
N PRO A 23 -7.10 -4.47 -14.43
CA PRO A 23 -8.01 -3.97 -15.46
C PRO A 23 -9.04 -2.96 -14.90
N GLY A 24 -9.25 -1.85 -15.61
CA GLY A 24 -10.20 -0.80 -15.24
C GLY A 24 -9.69 0.21 -14.18
N VAL A 25 -8.44 0.08 -13.73
CA VAL A 25 -7.79 1.05 -12.83
C VAL A 25 -6.79 1.88 -13.62
N HIS A 26 -6.95 3.20 -13.61
CA HIS A 26 -6.16 4.08 -14.47
C HIS A 26 -5.36 5.14 -13.71
N THR A 27 -5.77 5.49 -12.49
CA THR A 27 -5.08 6.49 -11.66
C THR A 27 -4.61 5.90 -10.33
N ALA A 28 -3.62 6.53 -9.69
CA ALA A 28 -3.21 6.19 -8.33
C ALA A 28 -4.41 6.21 -7.35
N ALA A 29 -5.28 7.21 -7.45
CA ALA A 29 -6.46 7.31 -6.60
C ALA A 29 -7.42 6.13 -6.83
N ASP A 30 -7.64 5.71 -8.08
CA ASP A 30 -8.42 4.51 -8.40
C ASP A 30 -7.77 3.27 -7.81
N ARG A 31 -6.43 3.18 -7.84
CA ARG A 31 -5.67 2.03 -7.35
C ARG A 31 -5.82 1.85 -5.84
N VAL A 32 -5.77 2.94 -5.06
CA VAL A 32 -6.08 2.90 -3.63
C VAL A 32 -7.51 2.43 -3.42
N ARG A 33 -8.50 3.03 -4.11
CA ARG A 33 -9.92 2.66 -3.94
C ARG A 33 -10.19 1.20 -4.31
N ALA A 34 -9.59 0.72 -5.40
CA ALA A 34 -9.73 -0.66 -5.85
C ALA A 34 -9.16 -1.64 -4.83
N PHE A 35 -8.02 -1.31 -4.20
CA PHE A 35 -7.48 -2.12 -3.11
C PHE A 35 -8.37 -2.07 -1.87
N THR A 36 -8.73 -0.88 -1.38
CA THR A 36 -9.48 -0.73 -0.12
C THR A 36 -10.89 -1.29 -0.18
N ASN A 37 -11.51 -1.34 -1.36
CA ASN A 37 -12.80 -1.98 -1.60
C ASN A 37 -12.67 -3.46 -1.99
N GLY A 38 -11.45 -3.96 -2.16
CA GLY A 38 -11.15 -5.31 -2.58
C GLY A 38 -11.11 -6.31 -1.41
N PRO A 39 -11.15 -7.62 -1.71
CA PRO A 39 -11.20 -8.68 -0.70
C PRO A 39 -9.95 -8.74 0.19
N ALA A 40 -8.80 -8.26 -0.30
CA ALA A 40 -7.55 -8.22 0.44
C ALA A 40 -7.49 -7.10 1.48
N ALA A 41 -8.36 -6.08 1.42
CA ALA A 41 -8.33 -4.97 2.36
C ALA A 41 -8.56 -5.44 3.82
N GLY A 42 -9.45 -6.42 4.03
CA GLY A 42 -9.75 -6.92 5.37
C GLY A 42 -8.60 -7.69 6.04
N TRP A 43 -7.54 -8.01 5.30
CA TRP A 43 -6.46 -8.88 5.78
C TRP A 43 -5.43 -8.14 6.63
N PHE A 44 -5.35 -6.81 6.53
CA PHE A 44 -4.27 -6.03 7.13
C PHE A 44 -4.79 -4.91 8.03
N ARG A 45 -4.07 -4.65 9.11
CA ARG A 45 -4.25 -3.43 9.91
C ARG A 45 -3.56 -2.24 9.21
N HIS A 46 -4.28 -1.60 8.30
CA HIS A 46 -3.75 -0.47 7.54
C HIS A 46 -3.39 0.72 8.42
N VAL A 47 -2.18 1.24 8.27
CA VAL A 47 -1.75 2.53 8.83
C VAL A 47 -1.28 3.52 7.78
N ASN A 48 -0.97 3.05 6.58
CA ASN A 48 -0.66 3.85 5.41
C ASN A 48 -1.00 3.05 4.15
N VAL A 49 -1.90 3.53 3.30
CA VAL A 49 -2.14 2.96 1.98
C VAL A 49 -2.03 4.10 0.99
N ASN A 50 -1.07 4.02 0.09
CA ASN A 50 -0.79 5.06 -0.88
C ASN A 50 -0.54 4.45 -2.26
N ALA A 51 -0.73 5.23 -3.31
CA ALA A 51 -0.41 4.84 -4.66
C ALA A 51 0.31 5.97 -5.40
N HIS A 52 1.14 5.61 -6.37
CA HIS A 52 1.89 6.57 -7.19
C HIS A 52 1.66 6.31 -8.67
N ASP A 53 1.51 7.38 -9.45
CA ASP A 53 1.28 7.33 -10.89
C ASP A 53 2.51 6.89 -11.70
N HIS A 54 3.67 6.75 -11.04
CA HIS A 54 4.92 6.32 -11.64
C HIS A 54 5.64 5.27 -10.78
N GLY A 55 6.35 4.36 -11.46
CA GLY A 55 7.07 3.23 -10.87
C GLY A 55 6.35 1.90 -11.14
N GLY A 56 7.11 0.81 -11.15
CA GLY A 56 6.64 -0.55 -11.34
C GLY A 56 7.20 -1.49 -10.28
N HIS A 57 7.49 -2.72 -10.68
CA HIS A 57 7.91 -3.79 -9.79
C HIS A 57 9.15 -3.43 -8.93
N PHE A 58 10.07 -2.64 -9.46
CA PHE A 58 11.30 -2.23 -8.80
C PHE A 58 11.19 -0.79 -8.27
N ILE A 59 10.09 -0.46 -7.59
CA ILE A 59 9.84 0.90 -7.06
C ILE A 59 11.02 1.55 -6.30
N PRO A 60 11.85 0.84 -5.51
CA PRO A 60 12.98 1.50 -4.84
C PRO A 60 14.02 2.05 -5.83
N TRP A 61 14.08 1.52 -7.06
CA TRP A 61 14.92 1.99 -8.16
C TRP A 61 14.18 2.97 -9.07
N GLU A 62 12.93 2.66 -9.42
CA GLU A 62 12.14 3.40 -10.41
C GLU A 62 11.54 4.71 -9.85
N ASN A 63 11.19 4.72 -8.56
CA ASN A 63 10.63 5.88 -7.87
C ASN A 63 11.12 5.93 -6.40
N PRO A 64 12.43 6.17 -6.18
CA PRO A 64 13.06 6.08 -4.86
C PRO A 64 12.43 7.05 -3.85
N ASP A 65 12.08 8.26 -4.28
CA ASP A 65 11.51 9.29 -3.40
C ASP A 65 10.14 8.89 -2.86
N ALA A 66 9.26 8.37 -3.73
CA ALA A 66 7.96 7.83 -3.34
C ALA A 66 8.11 6.68 -2.34
N TRP A 67 9.00 5.73 -2.63
CA TRP A 67 9.24 4.57 -1.80
C TRP A 67 9.77 4.97 -0.41
N VAL A 68 10.78 5.84 -0.32
CA VAL A 68 11.33 6.31 0.95
C VAL A 68 10.30 7.12 1.74
N SER A 69 9.52 7.97 1.07
CA SER A 69 8.48 8.79 1.70
C SER A 69 7.41 7.93 2.37
N ASP A 70 6.88 6.93 1.65
CA ASP A 70 5.87 6.01 2.19
C ASP A 70 6.43 5.13 3.31
N LEU A 71 7.68 4.66 3.18
CA LEU A 71 8.36 3.92 4.22
C LEU A 71 8.45 4.76 5.50
N ARG A 72 8.95 6.00 5.40
CA ARG A 72 9.06 6.92 6.53
C ARG A 72 7.69 7.20 7.15
N ARG A 73 6.65 7.44 6.33
CA ARG A 73 5.28 7.69 6.81
C ARG A 73 4.73 6.50 7.59
N THR A 74 4.96 5.29 7.10
CA THR A 74 4.53 4.05 7.77
C THR A 74 5.12 3.94 9.18
N PHE A 75 6.40 4.25 9.34
CA PHE A 75 7.10 4.18 10.63
C PHE A 75 7.00 5.46 11.48
N HIS A 76 6.48 6.56 10.95
CA HIS A 76 6.39 7.82 11.67
C HIS A 76 5.52 7.66 12.92
N GLY A 77 6.02 8.10 14.08
CA GLY A 77 5.34 7.95 15.37
C GLY A 77 5.24 6.51 15.89
N ARG A 78 5.98 5.56 15.29
CA ARG A 78 5.97 4.12 15.65
C ARG A 78 7.37 3.55 15.90
N ARG A 79 8.36 4.43 16.07
CA ARG A 79 9.70 4.03 16.53
C ARG A 79 9.64 3.83 18.05
N PRO A 80 10.35 2.82 18.59
CA PRO A 80 10.47 2.64 20.04
C PRO A 80 10.99 3.88 20.75
#